data_AF-A0A401ZC94-F1
#
_entry.id   AF-A0A401ZC94-F1
#
_cell.length_a   1.000
_cell.length_b   1.000
_cell.length_c   1.000
_cell.angle_alpha   90.00
_cell.angle_beta   90.00
_cell.angle_gamma   90.00
#
_symmetry.space_group_name_H-M   'P 1'
#
loop_
_entity.id
_entity.type
_entity.pdbx_description
1 polymer ?
#
loop_
_entity_poly.entity_id
_entity_poly.type
_entity_poly.pdbx_seq_one_letter_code
_entity_poly.pdbx_strand_id
1 'polypeptide(L)'
;MAQLKQLVGGALDYTVVNENTDYRSKKVVQILYRRCAQWQQVATLLKAFNDLDDKKFGTVVIQGVYNQEHTLYAFTNGQLIFDRDVRLGSQTQKRYQIETDNGYAMEAVRIVVSE
;
A
#
# COMPACT_ATOMS: atom_id res chain seq x y z
N MET A 1 -1.21 -11.90 -10.87
CA MET A 1 -2.31 -11.54 -9.92
C MET A 1 -2.95 -12.64 -9.07
N ALA A 2 -3.13 -13.88 -9.53
CA ALA A 2 -3.91 -14.89 -8.78
C ALA A 2 -3.33 -15.24 -7.39
N GLN A 3 -2.00 -15.36 -7.28
CA GLN A 3 -1.30 -15.63 -6.02
C GLN A 3 -1.38 -14.45 -5.04
N LEU A 4 -1.28 -13.21 -5.51
CA LEU A 4 -1.44 -12.02 -4.67
C LEU A 4 -2.86 -11.91 -4.11
N LYS A 5 -3.87 -12.21 -4.95
CA LYS A 5 -5.28 -12.20 -4.52
C LYS A 5 -5.60 -13.22 -3.43
N GLN A 6 -4.90 -14.36 -3.40
CA GLN A 6 -5.08 -15.36 -2.32
C GLN A 6 -4.64 -14.82 -0.95
N LEU A 7 -3.66 -13.91 -0.91
CA LEU A 7 -3.18 -13.32 0.34
C LEU A 7 -4.25 -12.46 1.03
N VAL A 8 -5.18 -11.88 0.28
CA VAL A 8 -6.28 -11.05 0.81
C VAL A 8 -7.11 -11.78 1.86
N GLY A 9 -7.20 -13.12 1.81
CA GLY A 9 -7.93 -13.92 2.79
C GLY A 9 -7.41 -13.81 4.23
N GLY A 10 -6.16 -13.36 4.42
CA GLY A 10 -5.59 -13.12 5.76
C GLY A 10 -5.46 -11.64 6.12
N ALA A 11 -6.08 -10.75 5.35
CA ALA A 11 -6.12 -9.32 5.64
C ALA A 11 -6.83 -9.05 6.96
N LEU A 12 -6.39 -7.99 7.65
CA LEU A 12 -7.02 -7.50 8.87
C LEU A 12 -8.05 -6.43 8.54
N ASP A 13 -8.96 -6.20 9.48
CA ASP A 13 -9.80 -5.01 9.45
C ASP A 13 -8.92 -3.76 9.59
N TYR A 14 -9.29 -2.71 8.86
CA TYR A 14 -8.61 -1.43 8.85
C TYR A 14 -9.62 -0.28 8.84
N THR A 15 -9.16 0.89 9.28
CA THR A 15 -9.92 2.14 9.23
C THR A 15 -9.17 3.14 8.37
N VAL A 16 -9.87 3.83 7.46
CA VAL A 16 -9.29 4.97 6.73
C VAL A 16 -9.20 6.16 7.67
N VAL A 17 -8.00 6.72 7.84
CA VAL A 17 -7.77 7.86 8.74
C VAL A 17 -7.42 9.14 8.00
N ASN A 18 -6.94 9.04 6.75
CA ASN A 18 -6.67 10.19 5.90
C ASN A 18 -6.79 9.80 4.43
N GLU A 19 -7.27 10.72 3.61
CA GLU A 19 -7.27 10.60 2.16
C GLU A 19 -6.83 11.95 1.58
N ASN A 20 -5.74 11.93 0.81
CA ASN A 20 -5.20 13.09 0.13
C ASN A 20 -5.20 12.86 -1.38
N THR A 21 -5.94 13.70 -2.09
CA THR A 21 -6.10 13.69 -3.55
C THR A 21 -5.53 14.93 -4.23
N ASP A 22 -4.85 15.81 -3.49
CA ASP A 22 -4.39 17.10 -4.00
C ASP A 22 -3.25 16.97 -5.04
N TYR A 23 -2.66 15.77 -5.14
CA TYR A 23 -1.52 15.48 -6.00
C TYR A 23 -1.87 15.19 -7.46
N ARG A 24 -2.75 15.98 -8.10
CA ARG A 24 -3.18 15.86 -9.52
C ARG A 24 -3.51 14.43 -10.00
N SER A 25 -2.50 13.62 -10.30
CA SER A 25 -2.59 12.23 -10.78
C SER A 25 -2.34 11.17 -9.70
N LYS A 26 -2.05 11.56 -8.45
CA LYS A 26 -1.74 10.66 -7.35
C LYS A 26 -2.77 10.78 -6.23
N LYS A 27 -3.23 9.63 -5.74
CA LYS A 27 -4.05 9.50 -4.54
C LYS A 27 -3.22 8.84 -3.44
N VAL A 28 -3.28 9.38 -2.22
CA VAL A 28 -2.66 8.80 -1.04
C VAL A 28 -3.73 8.55 0.01
N VAL A 29 -3.87 7.31 0.45
CA VAL A 29 -4.77 6.93 1.54
C VAL A 29 -3.94 6.41 2.69
N GLN A 30 -4.19 6.91 3.90
CA GLN A 30 -3.63 6.36 5.11
C GLN A 30 -4.69 5.49 5.81
N ILE A 31 -4.30 4.25 6.11
CA ILE A 31 -5.13 3.28 6.79
C ILE A 31 -4.48 2.87 8.11
N LEU A 32 -5.30 2.69 9.13
CA LEU A 32 -4.90 2.24 10.44
C LEU A 32 -5.37 0.80 10.63
N TYR A 33 -4.44 -0.06 11.03
CA TYR A 33 -4.72 -1.45 11.40
C TYR A 33 -3.74 -1.93 12.46
N ARG A 34 -4.10 -3.00 13.20
CA ARG A 34 -3.29 -3.51 14.32
C ARG A 34 -1.92 -4.03 13.84
N ARG A 35 -0.94 -4.07 14.75
CA ARG A 35 0.36 -4.74 14.51
C ARG A 35 0.15 -6.21 14.16
N CYS A 36 0.88 -6.70 13.17
CA CYS A 36 0.77 -8.06 12.67
C CYS A 36 2.04 -8.51 11.93
N ALA A 37 2.07 -9.77 11.51
CA ALA A 37 3.16 -10.30 10.70
C ALA A 37 3.20 -9.64 9.32
N GLN A 38 4.38 -9.59 8.70
CA GLN A 38 4.60 -8.91 7.40
C GLN A 38 3.64 -9.39 6.31
N TRP A 39 3.36 -10.70 6.24
CA TRP A 39 2.44 -11.25 5.25
C TRP A 39 0.99 -10.75 5.46
N GLN A 40 0.57 -10.49 6.70
CA GLN A 40 -0.73 -9.90 7.02
C GLN A 40 -0.75 -8.41 6.69
N GLN A 41 0.37 -7.70 6.83
CA GLN A 41 0.51 -6.31 6.37
C GLN A 41 0.33 -6.25 4.85
N VAL A 42 1.03 -7.10 4.09
CA VAL A 42 0.87 -7.23 2.63
C VAL A 42 -0.59 -7.49 2.26
N ALA A 43 -1.24 -8.46 2.91
CA ALA A 43 -2.63 -8.80 2.69
C ALA A 43 -3.57 -7.61 2.93
N THR A 44 -3.36 -6.90 4.04
CA THR A 44 -4.19 -5.75 4.46
C THR A 44 -4.03 -4.57 3.51
N LEU A 45 -2.79 -4.24 3.13
CA LEU A 45 -2.49 -3.19 2.15
C LEU A 45 -3.11 -3.50 0.78
N LEU A 46 -3.04 -4.76 0.34
CA LEU A 46 -3.62 -5.19 -0.93
C LEU A 46 -5.15 -5.18 -0.90
N LYS A 47 -5.76 -5.60 0.22
CA LYS A 47 -7.21 -5.48 0.44
C LYS A 47 -7.64 -4.02 0.31
N ALA A 48 -6.99 -3.14 1.07
CA ALA A 48 -7.31 -1.72 1.06
C ALA A 48 -7.12 -1.07 -0.31
N PHE A 49 -6.09 -1.45 -1.06
CA PHE A 49 -5.95 -1.03 -2.45
C PHE A 49 -7.14 -1.47 -3.30
N ASN A 50 -7.54 -2.76 -3.24
CA ASN A 50 -8.67 -3.25 -4.03
C ASN A 50 -9.99 -2.53 -3.69
N ASP A 51 -10.16 -2.13 -2.43
CA ASP A 51 -11.37 -1.45 -1.94
C ASP A 51 -11.39 0.04 -2.29
N LEU A 52 -10.22 0.69 -2.39
CA LEU A 52 -10.08 2.15 -2.47
C LEU A 52 -9.46 2.66 -3.78
N ASP A 53 -9.15 1.74 -4.71
CA ASP A 53 -8.63 2.05 -6.03
C ASP A 53 -9.57 3.01 -6.78
N ASP A 54 -9.03 4.13 -7.24
CA ASP A 54 -9.77 5.08 -8.07
C ASP A 54 -9.05 5.24 -9.42
N LYS A 55 -9.75 4.86 -10.49
CA LYS A 55 -9.25 4.86 -11.88
C LYS A 55 -8.91 6.24 -12.42
N LYS A 56 -9.34 7.30 -11.76
CA LYS A 56 -8.98 8.69 -12.11
C LYS A 56 -7.51 9.00 -11.83
N PHE A 57 -6.88 8.30 -10.89
CA PHE A 57 -5.49 8.53 -10.50
C PHE A 57 -4.56 7.54 -11.17
N GLY A 58 -3.46 8.03 -11.76
CA GLY A 58 -2.41 7.21 -12.36
C GLY A 58 -1.52 6.50 -11.33
N THR A 59 -1.43 7.05 -10.12
CA THR A 59 -0.76 6.42 -8.99
C THR A 59 -1.67 6.39 -7.77
N VAL A 60 -1.81 5.23 -7.13
CA VAL A 60 -2.52 5.07 -5.86
C VAL A 60 -1.54 4.56 -4.82
N VAL A 61 -1.49 5.24 -3.68
CA VAL A 61 -0.64 4.87 -2.56
C VAL A 61 -1.51 4.56 -1.36
N ILE A 62 -1.37 3.36 -0.82
CA ILE A 62 -1.96 2.97 0.46
C ILE A 62 -0.83 2.93 1.49
N GLN A 63 -0.93 3.72 2.55
CA GLN A 63 0.03 3.74 3.65
C GLN A 63 -0.62 3.19 4.90
N GLY A 64 -0.07 2.13 5.44
CA GLY A 64 -0.38 1.74 6.81
C GLY A 64 0.21 2.76 7.78
N VAL A 65 -0.54 3.11 8.81
CA VAL A 65 -0.06 3.94 9.92
C VAL A 65 -0.44 3.31 11.25
N TYR A 66 0.35 3.60 12.27
CA TYR A 66 -0.04 3.29 13.64
C TYR A 66 -0.89 4.42 14.22
N ASN A 67 -1.71 4.09 15.22
CA ASN A 67 -2.36 5.10 16.05
C ASN A 67 -1.27 5.83 16.86
N GLN A 68 -0.65 6.84 16.26
CA GLN A 68 0.32 7.68 16.93
C GLN A 68 -0.41 8.90 17.43
N GLU A 69 -0.71 8.93 18.72
CA GLU A 69 -0.77 10.19 19.44
C GLU A 69 0.58 10.89 19.21
N HIS A 70 0.55 11.91 18.35
CA HIS A 70 1.60 12.92 18.14
C HIS A 70 3.06 12.45 18.33
N THR A 71 3.59 11.71 17.36
CA THR A 71 5.05 11.57 17.23
C THR A 71 5.49 12.16 15.89
N LEU A 72 6.43 13.11 15.94
CA LEU A 72 6.97 13.87 14.79
C LEU A 72 7.58 12.99 13.68
N TYR A 73 7.81 11.71 13.97
CA TYR A 73 8.28 10.70 13.03
C TYR A 73 7.14 9.69 12.82
N ALA A 74 6.31 9.93 11.80
CA ALA A 74 5.19 9.04 11.47
C ALA A 74 5.73 7.67 11.03
N PHE A 75 5.79 6.71 11.94
CA PHE A 75 6.16 5.33 11.60
C PHE A 75 5.08 4.73 10.69
N THR A 76 5.47 4.25 9.51
CA THR A 76 4.57 3.54 8.59
C THR A 76 4.40 2.10 9.04
N ASN A 77 3.16 1.62 8.97
CA ASN A 77 2.81 0.21 9.11
C ASN A 77 2.78 -0.40 7.69
N GLY A 78 3.89 -0.29 6.96
CA GLY A 78 4.00 -0.67 5.55
C GLY A 78 3.30 0.26 4.56
N GLN A 79 3.55 0.04 3.27
CA GLN A 79 3.07 0.83 2.15
C GLN A 79 2.84 -0.04 0.91
N LEU A 80 1.79 0.27 0.16
CA LEU A 80 1.59 -0.19 -1.21
C LEU A 80 1.58 1.02 -2.13
N ILE A 81 2.37 0.97 -3.20
CA ILE A 81 2.36 1.91 -4.31
C ILE A 81 1.89 1.14 -5.54
N PHE A 82 0.85 1.65 -6.18
CA PHE A 82 0.36 1.15 -7.45
C PHE A 82 0.50 2.24 -8.50
N ASP A 83 1.24 1.94 -9.57
CA ASP A 83 1.39 2.80 -10.74
C ASP A 83 0.68 2.14 -11.93
N ARG A 84 -0.21 2.88 -12.58
CA ARG A 84 -0.95 2.39 -13.76
C ARG A 84 -0.13 2.40 -15.04
N ASP A 85 0.73 3.42 -15.17
CA ASP A 85 1.35 3.78 -16.44
C ASP A 85 2.89 3.83 -16.33
N VAL A 86 3.51 2.75 -15.87
CA VAL A 86 4.98 2.66 -15.84
C VAL A 86 5.50 2.38 -17.25
N ARG A 87 6.33 3.29 -17.77
CA ARG A 87 6.96 3.13 -19.08
C ARG A 87 8.23 2.29 -18.97
N LEU A 88 8.27 1.20 -19.73
CA LEU A 88 9.43 0.32 -19.91
C LEU A 88 9.73 0.22 -21.41
N GLY A 89 10.62 1.07 -21.88
CA GLY A 89 10.86 1.24 -23.32
C GLY A 89 9.62 1.76 -24.04
N SER A 90 9.14 1.02 -25.03
CA SER A 90 7.93 1.32 -25.80
C SER A 90 6.64 0.77 -25.17
N GLN A 91 6.73 0.02 -24.07
CA GLN A 91 5.58 -0.59 -23.41
C GLN A 91 5.17 0.19 -22.17
N THR A 92 3.87 0.16 -21.88
CA THR A 92 3.29 0.63 -20.62
C THR A 92 2.79 -0.56 -19.83
N GLN A 93 3.18 -0.66 -18.57
CA GLN A 93 2.79 -1.72 -17.66
C GLN A 93 2.28 -1.14 -16.34
N LYS A 94 1.43 -1.91 -15.67
CA LYS A 94 1.02 -1.65 -14.29
C LYS A 94 2.11 -2.16 -13.36
N ARG A 95 2.31 -1.50 -12.23
CA ARG A 95 3.27 -1.92 -11.22
C ARG A 95 2.68 -1.84 -9.83
N TYR A 96 2.83 -2.93 -9.08
CA TYR A 96 2.58 -2.99 -7.65
C TYR A 96 3.92 -3.05 -6.93
N GLN A 97 4.10 -2.19 -5.94
CA GLN A 97 5.24 -2.22 -5.03
C GLN A 97 4.70 -2.21 -3.61
N ILE A 98 4.97 -3.28 -2.86
CA ILE A 98 4.52 -3.45 -1.47
C ILE A 98 5.75 -3.52 -0.59
N GLU A 99 5.79 -2.72 0.46
CA GLU A 99 6.87 -2.66 1.43
C GLU A 99 6.28 -2.74 2.84
N THR A 100 6.79 -3.65 3.65
CA THR A 100 6.36 -3.78 5.04
C THR A 100 7.31 -3.10 6.03
N ASP A 101 8.33 -2.43 5.52
CA ASP A 101 9.31 -1.73 6.34
C ASP A 101 8.66 -0.54 7.08
N ASN A 102 9.14 -0.30 8.29
CA ASN A 102 8.79 0.82 9.16
C ASN A 102 9.99 1.76 9.39
N GLY A 103 11.10 1.55 8.68
CA GLY A 103 12.33 2.34 8.75
C GLY A 103 13.34 1.88 9.81
N TYR A 104 12.98 0.88 10.63
CA TYR A 104 13.84 0.30 11.68
C TYR A 104 13.89 -1.25 11.62
N ALA A 105 13.15 -1.88 10.72
CA ALA A 105 13.00 -3.32 10.75
C ALA A 105 14.25 -4.03 10.21
N MET A 106 14.78 -5.00 10.98
CA MET A 106 15.82 -5.92 10.50
C MET A 106 15.28 -6.90 9.45
N GLU A 107 13.96 -7.11 9.42
CA GLU A 107 13.26 -7.95 8.46
C GLU A 107 12.12 -7.13 7.82
N ALA A 108 12.15 -7.03 6.49
CA ALA A 108 11.09 -6.40 5.70
C ALA A 108 10.82 -7.22 4.44
N VAL A 109 9.56 -7.25 4.03
CA VAL A 109 9.15 -7.87 2.77
C VAL A 109 8.95 -6.74 1.76
N ARG A 110 9.65 -6.85 0.63
CA ARG A 110 9.41 -6.03 -0.55
C ARG A 110 8.94 -6.92 -1.69
N ILE A 111 7.75 -6.63 -2.23
CA ILE A 111 7.19 -7.32 -3.39
C ILE A 111 7.03 -6.31 -4.51
N VAL A 112 7.61 -6.62 -5.67
CA VAL A 112 7.42 -5.84 -6.89
C VAL A 112 6.81 -6.74 -7.95
N VAL A 113 5.66 -6.35 -8.50
CA VAL A 113 4.97 -7.06 -9.58
C VAL A 113 4.70 -6.08 -10.70
N SER A 114 5.13 -6.41 -11.92
CA SER A 114 4.81 -5.66 -13.13
C SER A 114 3.95 -6.51 -14.06
N GLU A 115 2.89 -5.93 -14.61
CA GLU A 115 1.92 -6.59 -15.52
C GLU A 115 1.55 -5.72 -16.71
#